data_AF-A0A938LPU4-F1
#
_entry.id   AF-A0A938LPU4-F1
#
_cell.length_a   1.000
_cell.length_b   1.000
_cell.length_c   1.000
_cell.angle_alpha   90.00
_cell.angle_beta   90.00
_cell.angle_gamma   90.00
#
_symmetry.space_group_name_H-M   'P 1'
#
loop_
_entity.id
_entity.type
_entity.pdbx_description
1 polymer ?
#
loop_
_entity_poly.entity_id
_entity_poly.type
_entity_poly.pdbx_seq_one_letter_code
_entity_poly.pdbx_strand_id
1 'polypeptide(L)'
;MLLEALTGVVLAAAVLMELPAVARATASSAPAAVSITPADHEGRPQLKIATPRATWFYDEAGGGFSRLIDADGRDWISFSKDPLTKFPDGAAAGFRGLGNLVYGRDNPDAGAGHPGFDRCESAVVAPNAIRTVSRSG
;
A
#
# COMPACT_ATOMS: atom_id res chain seq x y z
N MET A 1 -65.04 22.62 60.79
CA MET A 1 -65.46 21.80 59.64
C MET A 1 -65.18 22.63 58.39
N LEU A 2 -64.14 22.20 57.67
CA LEU A 2 -63.55 22.61 56.38
C LEU A 2 -63.49 24.08 55.89
N LEU A 3 -62.22 24.51 55.71
CA LEU A 3 -61.62 25.67 55.05
C LEU A 3 -61.37 25.38 53.54
N GLU A 4 -61.48 26.40 52.69
CA GLU A 4 -60.52 26.86 51.62
C GLU A 4 -60.11 25.88 50.49
N ALA A 5 -59.68 26.26 49.29
CA ALA A 5 -59.68 27.46 48.46
C ALA A 5 -59.20 26.99 47.05
N LEU A 6 -59.59 27.71 46.00
CA LEU A 6 -59.13 27.48 44.62
C LEU A 6 -57.61 27.72 44.47
N THR A 7 -56.93 26.90 43.67
CA THR A 7 -55.65 27.32 43.05
C THR A 7 -55.54 26.71 41.65
N GLY A 8 -55.57 27.58 40.64
CA GLY A 8 -55.41 27.21 39.24
C GLY A 8 -53.94 27.01 38.88
N VAL A 9 -53.67 26.00 38.06
CA VAL A 9 -52.35 25.76 37.46
C VAL A 9 -52.41 26.18 36.00
N VAL A 10 -51.60 27.16 35.63
CA VAL A 10 -51.37 27.60 34.24
C VAL A 10 -50.34 26.66 33.62
N LEU A 11 -50.74 25.87 32.61
CA LEU A 11 -49.80 25.11 31.79
C LEU A 11 -49.23 26.03 30.69
N ALA A 12 -47.93 26.33 30.76
CA ALA A 12 -47.21 26.94 29.66
C ALA A 12 -46.88 25.86 28.62
N ALA A 13 -47.44 25.96 27.41
CA ALA A 13 -47.08 25.11 26.30
C ALA A 13 -45.74 25.58 25.71
N ALA A 14 -44.68 24.79 25.88
CA ALA A 14 -43.42 24.98 25.18
C ALA A 14 -43.56 24.46 23.74
N VAL A 15 -43.51 25.36 22.76
CA VAL A 15 -43.43 24.99 21.34
C VAL A 15 -41.98 24.59 21.04
N LEU A 16 -41.73 23.29 20.89
CA LEU A 16 -40.48 22.77 20.31
C LEU A 16 -40.47 23.06 18.81
N MET A 17 -39.60 23.96 18.37
CA MET A 17 -39.19 24.02 16.96
C MET A 17 -38.15 22.92 16.71
N GLU A 18 -38.54 21.87 16.00
CA GLU A 18 -37.63 20.85 15.46
C GLU A 18 -36.77 21.49 14.36
N LEU A 19 -35.44 21.54 14.56
CA LEU A 19 -34.50 21.96 13.52
C LEU A 19 -34.38 20.85 12.45
N PRO A 20 -34.30 21.19 11.15
CA PRO A 20 -34.26 20.18 10.10
C PRO A 20 -32.94 19.39 10.16
N ALA A 21 -33.06 18.06 10.06
CA ALA A 21 -31.91 17.17 9.96
C ALA A 21 -31.08 17.52 8.71
N VAL A 22 -29.81 17.88 8.91
CA VAL A 22 -28.84 18.05 7.82
C VAL A 22 -28.59 16.68 7.21
N ALA A 23 -29.01 16.50 5.96
CA ALA A 23 -28.75 15.27 5.21
C ALA A 23 -27.23 15.03 5.12
N ARG A 24 -26.78 13.90 5.67
CA ARG A 24 -25.38 13.46 5.58
C ARG A 24 -25.12 13.04 4.13
N ALA A 25 -24.25 13.78 3.44
CA ALA A 25 -23.74 13.36 2.14
C ALA A 25 -23.02 12.01 2.30
N THR A 26 -23.52 10.97 1.61
CA THR A 26 -22.84 9.69 1.51
C THR A 26 -21.68 9.85 0.54
N ALA A 27 -20.45 9.61 1.02
CA ALA A 27 -19.29 9.57 0.14
C ALA A 27 -19.42 8.37 -0.81
N SER A 28 -19.44 8.63 -2.12
CA SER A 28 -19.37 7.59 -3.14
C SER A 28 -17.94 7.04 -3.17
N SER A 29 -17.75 5.77 -2.80
CA SER A 29 -16.43 5.11 -2.89
C SER A 29 -16.23 4.55 -4.29
N ALA A 30 -15.60 5.34 -5.17
CA ALA A 30 -14.94 4.75 -6.33
C ALA A 30 -13.91 3.71 -5.85
N PRO A 31 -13.79 2.55 -6.51
CA PRO A 31 -12.78 1.56 -6.14
C PRO A 31 -11.39 2.20 -6.20
N ALA A 32 -10.55 1.90 -5.20
CA ALA A 32 -9.19 2.41 -5.17
C ALA A 32 -8.46 2.00 -6.46
N ALA A 33 -7.91 2.98 -7.17
CA ALA A 33 -7.19 2.75 -8.43
C ALA A 33 -5.93 1.89 -8.25
N VAL A 34 -5.51 1.62 -7.02
CA VAL A 34 -4.35 0.81 -6.68
C VAL A 34 -4.75 -0.22 -5.64
N SER A 35 -4.34 -1.47 -5.83
CA SER A 35 -4.40 -2.51 -4.80
C SER A 35 -3.04 -3.16 -4.60
N ILE A 36 -2.75 -3.56 -3.37
CA ILE A 36 -1.51 -4.24 -3.00
C ILE A 36 -1.88 -5.57 -2.34
N THR A 37 -1.36 -6.66 -2.88
CA THR A 37 -1.64 -8.03 -2.41
C THR A 37 -0.36 -8.86 -2.36
N PRO A 38 -0.24 -9.85 -1.46
CA PRO A 38 0.87 -10.80 -1.48
C PRO A 38 0.94 -11.57 -2.81
N ALA A 39 2.16 -11.89 -3.23
CA ALA A 39 2.46 -12.72 -4.39
C ALA A 39 3.82 -13.41 -4.22
N ASP A 40 4.21 -14.20 -5.22
CA ASP A 40 5.53 -14.81 -5.35
C ASP A 40 6.09 -14.53 -6.74
N HIS A 41 7.39 -14.32 -6.83
CA HIS A 41 8.16 -14.35 -8.08
C HIS A 41 9.59 -14.79 -7.77
N GLU A 42 10.14 -15.69 -8.59
CA GLU A 42 11.46 -16.30 -8.38
C GLU A 42 11.61 -17.00 -7.00
N GLY A 43 10.50 -17.51 -6.43
CA GLY A 43 10.48 -18.18 -5.12
C GLY A 43 10.72 -17.22 -3.95
N ARG A 44 10.30 -15.96 -4.10
CA ARG A 44 10.48 -14.90 -3.10
C ARG A 44 9.14 -14.18 -2.88
N PRO A 45 8.79 -13.85 -1.62
CA PRO A 45 7.64 -13.00 -1.32
C PRO A 45 7.70 -11.66 -2.07
N GLN A 46 6.58 -11.28 -2.67
CA GLN A 46 6.42 -10.03 -3.38
C GLN A 46 5.14 -9.31 -2.95
N LEU A 47 5.15 -7.99 -3.07
CA LEU A 47 3.94 -7.18 -3.08
C LEU A 47 3.53 -6.97 -4.54
N LYS A 48 2.43 -7.60 -4.95
CA LYS A 48 1.79 -7.37 -6.25
C LYS A 48 0.95 -6.12 -6.16
N ILE A 49 1.28 -5.13 -6.98
CA ILE A 49 0.60 -3.84 -7.04
C ILE A 49 -0.18 -3.76 -8.35
N ALA A 50 -1.50 -3.85 -8.28
CA ALA A 50 -2.36 -3.73 -9.45
C ALA A 50 -2.82 -2.28 -9.62
N THR A 51 -2.71 -1.77 -10.85
CA THR A 51 -3.23 -0.47 -11.28
C THR A 51 -4.12 -0.68 -12.51
N PRO A 52 -4.85 0.32 -13.02
CA PRO A 52 -5.72 0.13 -14.18
C PRO A 52 -4.98 -0.22 -15.48
N ARG A 53 -3.66 0.03 -15.54
CA ARG A 53 -2.87 -0.10 -16.78
C ARG A 53 -1.70 -1.08 -16.68
N ALA A 54 -1.31 -1.48 -15.48
CA ALA A 54 -0.14 -2.31 -15.26
C ALA A 54 -0.21 -3.01 -13.90
N THR A 55 0.51 -4.13 -13.81
CA THR A 55 0.78 -4.84 -12.56
C THR A 55 2.27 -4.83 -12.27
N TRP A 56 2.64 -4.40 -11.07
CA TRP A 56 4.02 -4.41 -10.60
C TRP A 56 4.22 -5.51 -9.57
N PHE A 57 5.43 -6.02 -9.48
CA PHE A 57 5.86 -6.92 -8.41
C PHE A 57 7.05 -6.29 -7.71
N TYR A 58 6.95 -6.16 -6.39
CA TYR A 58 7.96 -5.55 -5.54
C TYR A 58 8.51 -6.59 -4.55
N ASP A 59 9.82 -6.83 -4.60
CA ASP A 59 10.49 -7.81 -3.73
C ASP A 59 10.60 -7.24 -2.32
N GLU A 60 9.92 -7.87 -1.36
CA GLU A 60 9.85 -7.39 0.02
C GLU A 60 11.22 -7.36 0.71
N ALA A 61 12.09 -8.32 0.41
CA ALA A 61 13.41 -8.46 1.01
C ALA A 61 14.49 -7.70 0.23
N GLY A 62 14.28 -7.49 -1.07
CA GLY A 62 15.19 -6.72 -1.93
C GLY A 62 14.95 -5.21 -1.90
N GLY A 63 13.70 -4.80 -1.74
CA GLY A 63 13.30 -3.39 -1.76
C GLY A 63 13.19 -2.80 -3.17
N GLY A 64 13.00 -3.63 -4.20
CA GLY A 64 12.96 -3.20 -5.60
C GLY A 64 11.90 -3.91 -6.43
N PHE A 65 11.60 -3.37 -7.62
CA PHE A 65 10.63 -3.98 -8.53
C PHE A 65 11.28 -5.05 -9.40
N SER A 66 10.69 -6.26 -9.36
CA SER A 66 11.12 -7.42 -10.14
C SER A 66 10.37 -7.54 -11.46
N ARG A 67 9.13 -7.03 -11.53
CA ARG A 67 8.26 -7.13 -12.72
C ARG A 67 7.46 -5.87 -12.97
N LEU A 68 7.25 -5.58 -14.25
CA LEU A 68 6.28 -4.59 -14.73
C LEU A 68 5.50 -5.22 -15.88
N ILE A 69 4.30 -5.71 -15.59
CA ILE A 69 3.44 -6.37 -16.55
C ILE A 69 2.45 -5.34 -17.09
N ASP A 70 2.51 -5.06 -18.40
CA ASP A 70 1.58 -4.16 -19.07
C ASP A 70 0.20 -4.81 -19.33
N ALA A 71 -0.71 -4.05 -19.94
CA ALA A 71 -2.05 -4.53 -20.29
C ALA A 71 -2.06 -5.68 -21.32
N ASP A 72 -0.98 -5.83 -22.09
CA ASP A 72 -0.81 -6.92 -23.07
C ASP A 72 -0.11 -8.15 -22.44
N GLY A 73 0.22 -8.10 -21.15
CA GLY A 73 0.88 -9.17 -20.42
C GLY A 73 2.41 -9.21 -20.60
N ARG A 74 3.03 -8.20 -21.20
CA ARG A 74 4.49 -8.15 -21.37
C ARG A 74 5.17 -7.68 -20.10
N ASP A 75 6.18 -8.42 -19.65
CA ASP A 75 7.03 -8.03 -18.52
C ASP A 75 8.24 -7.21 -18.99
N TRP A 76 8.20 -5.92 -18.71
CA TRP A 76 9.23 -4.96 -19.14
C TRP A 76 10.50 -5.04 -18.29
N ILE A 77 10.39 -5.42 -17.01
CA ILE A 77 11.54 -5.57 -16.12
C ILE A 77 12.12 -6.97 -16.28
N SER A 78 11.28 -8.01 -16.22
CA SER A 78 11.67 -9.41 -16.43
C SER A 78 12.93 -9.80 -15.65
N PHE A 79 13.00 -9.42 -14.37
CA PHE A 79 14.06 -9.87 -13.47
C PHE A 79 14.02 -11.39 -13.33
N SER A 80 15.22 -11.99 -13.33
CA SER A 80 15.42 -13.38 -12.93
C SER A 80 16.58 -13.46 -11.94
N LYS A 81 16.44 -14.33 -10.93
CA LYS A 81 17.45 -14.54 -9.90
C LYS A 81 18.60 -15.43 -10.38
N ASP A 82 18.43 -16.13 -11.50
CA ASP A 82 19.45 -17.04 -12.02
C ASP A 82 19.98 -16.60 -13.40
N PRO A 83 21.23 -16.09 -13.50
CA PRO A 83 22.15 -15.77 -12.39
C PRO A 83 21.93 -14.36 -11.82
N LEU A 84 22.08 -14.23 -10.50
CA LEU A 84 21.87 -12.95 -9.81
C LEU A 84 23.01 -11.95 -10.09
N THR A 85 24.27 -12.39 -9.97
CA THR A 85 25.44 -11.50 -9.99
C THR A 85 26.57 -11.95 -10.91
N LYS A 86 26.35 -13.02 -11.69
CA LYS A 86 27.39 -13.59 -12.56
C LYS A 86 27.59 -12.71 -13.79
N PHE A 87 28.80 -12.21 -14.02
CA PHE A 87 29.14 -11.55 -15.28
C PHE A 87 29.46 -12.58 -16.39
N PRO A 88 29.06 -12.36 -17.65
CA PRO A 88 28.18 -11.28 -18.13
C PRO A 88 26.68 -11.60 -18.00
N ASP A 89 26.33 -12.86 -17.75
CA ASP A 89 24.97 -13.42 -17.80
C ASP A 89 23.92 -12.62 -16.99
N GLY A 90 24.32 -12.06 -15.85
CA GLY A 90 23.48 -11.27 -14.95
C GLY A 90 22.89 -10.02 -15.61
N ALA A 91 23.52 -9.48 -16.66
CA ALA A 91 22.98 -8.33 -17.40
C ALA A 91 21.60 -8.64 -18.02
N ALA A 92 21.37 -9.88 -18.43
CA ALA A 92 20.08 -10.34 -18.96
C ALA A 92 19.13 -10.89 -17.88
N ALA A 93 19.60 -11.03 -16.63
CA ALA A 93 18.89 -11.66 -15.51
C ALA A 93 18.95 -10.79 -14.25
N GLY A 94 19.87 -11.09 -13.34
CA GLY A 94 19.89 -10.53 -12.00
C GLY A 94 20.30 -9.07 -11.83
N PHE A 95 20.77 -8.40 -12.88
CA PHE A 95 20.96 -6.94 -12.90
C PHE A 95 19.76 -6.20 -13.48
N ARG A 96 18.70 -6.92 -13.88
CA ARG A 96 17.41 -6.32 -14.17
C ARG A 96 16.68 -6.09 -12.84
N GLY A 97 15.98 -4.98 -12.72
CA GLY A 97 15.29 -4.61 -11.48
C GLY A 97 15.29 -3.09 -11.31
N LEU A 98 14.17 -2.54 -10.86
CA LEU A 98 14.08 -1.10 -10.61
C LEU A 98 14.22 -0.80 -9.12
N GLY A 99 15.06 0.19 -8.82
CA GLY A 99 15.46 0.54 -7.47
C GLY A 99 16.90 0.15 -7.12
N ASN A 100 17.80 -0.16 -8.05
CA ASN A 100 19.21 -0.49 -7.76
C ASN A 100 19.98 0.65 -7.03
N LEU A 101 19.71 0.87 -5.74
CA LEU A 101 20.07 2.09 -5.01
C LEU A 101 21.48 2.01 -4.43
N VAL A 102 21.89 0.83 -3.97
CA VAL A 102 23.13 0.65 -3.21
C VAL A 102 24.01 -0.43 -3.82
N TYR A 103 25.25 -0.06 -4.16
CA TYR A 103 26.27 -0.94 -4.73
C TYR A 103 27.60 -0.79 -3.98
N GLY A 104 28.51 -1.75 -4.19
CA GLY A 104 29.89 -1.71 -3.68
C GLY A 104 30.31 -3.02 -3.04
N ARG A 105 31.55 -3.45 -3.30
CA ARG A 105 32.08 -4.74 -2.79
C ARG A 105 32.08 -4.80 -1.25
N ASP A 106 32.49 -3.71 -0.62
CA ASP A 106 32.68 -3.64 0.84
C ASP A 106 31.53 -2.92 1.55
N ASN A 107 30.44 -2.63 0.84
CA ASN A 107 29.27 -1.98 1.41
C ASN A 107 28.33 -3.06 2.01
N PRO A 108 28.04 -3.03 3.32
CA PRO A 108 27.15 -4.00 3.96
C PRO A 108 25.72 -3.96 3.40
N ASP A 109 25.30 -2.84 2.80
CA ASP A 109 23.99 -2.65 2.19
C ASP A 109 23.99 -2.85 0.67
N ALA A 110 25.09 -3.35 0.09
CA ALA A 110 25.12 -3.66 -1.34
C ALA A 110 23.97 -4.59 -1.74
N GLY A 111 23.16 -4.14 -2.69
CA GLY A 111 21.93 -4.79 -3.15
C GLY A 111 20.64 -4.22 -2.53
N ALA A 112 20.71 -3.30 -1.55
CA ALA A 112 19.53 -2.63 -1.03
C ALA A 112 18.81 -1.85 -2.14
N GLY A 113 17.51 -2.08 -2.27
CA GLY A 113 16.67 -1.56 -3.34
C GLY A 113 16.64 -2.42 -4.60
N HIS A 114 17.46 -3.46 -4.72
CA HIS A 114 17.47 -4.36 -5.88
C HIS A 114 16.74 -5.67 -5.57
N PRO A 115 15.83 -6.16 -6.45
CA PRO A 115 15.20 -7.47 -6.25
C PRO A 115 16.23 -8.61 -6.21
N GLY A 116 15.93 -9.68 -5.48
CA GLY A 116 16.81 -10.86 -5.35
C GLY A 116 17.81 -10.82 -4.21
N PHE A 117 18.00 -9.67 -3.56
CA PHE A 117 18.84 -9.53 -2.37
C PHE A 117 18.01 -9.51 -1.07
N ASP A 118 18.64 -9.81 0.06
CA ASP A 118 17.98 -9.83 1.37
C ASP A 118 18.48 -8.65 2.24
N ARG A 119 18.35 -7.43 1.70
CA ARG A 119 18.94 -6.21 2.28
C ARG A 119 17.93 -5.24 2.86
N CYS A 120 16.64 -5.47 2.63
CA CYS A 120 15.56 -4.61 3.04
C CYS A 120 14.50 -5.35 3.85
N GLU A 121 13.69 -4.57 4.54
CA GLU A 121 12.41 -4.95 5.11
C GLU A 121 11.35 -4.00 4.57
N SER A 122 10.31 -4.56 3.96
CA SER A 122 9.23 -3.81 3.32
C SER A 122 7.91 -4.13 3.97
N ALA A 123 7.03 -3.13 4.09
CA ALA A 123 5.70 -3.30 4.64
C ALA A 123 4.70 -2.38 3.94
N VAL A 124 3.47 -2.87 3.75
CA VAL A 124 2.33 -2.04 3.36
C VAL A 124 1.91 -1.19 4.56
N VAL A 125 2.03 0.13 4.44
CA VAL A 125 1.73 1.08 5.53
C VAL A 125 0.45 1.86 5.31
N ALA A 126 -0.08 1.85 4.08
CA ALA A 126 -1.39 2.36 3.72
C ALA A 126 -1.91 1.61 2.47
N PRO A 127 -3.20 1.75 2.09
CA PRO A 127 -3.77 1.01 0.95
C PRO A 127 -3.00 1.15 -0.38
N ASN A 128 -2.26 2.25 -0.54
CA ASN A 128 -1.47 2.59 -1.73
C ASN A 128 -0.02 2.99 -1.38
N ALA A 129 0.49 2.57 -0.22
CA ALA A 129 1.84 2.96 0.22
C ALA A 129 2.61 1.77 0.79
N ILE A 130 3.84 1.61 0.32
CA ILE A 130 4.83 0.66 0.82
C ILE A 130 5.96 1.47 1.45
N ARG A 131 6.36 1.10 2.66
CA ARG A 131 7.57 1.58 3.30
C ARG A 131 8.62 0.49 3.24
N THR A 132 9.83 0.88 2.87
CA THR A 132 11.00 0.00 2.83
C THR A 132 12.14 0.64 3.57
N VAL A 133 12.87 -0.15 4.35
CA VAL A 133 14.08 0.26 5.08
C VAL A 133 15.17 -0.75 4.76
N SER A 134 16.42 -0.29 4.61
CA SER A 134 17.56 -1.22 4.64
C SER A 134 17.67 -1.84 6.03
N ARG A 135 18.25 -3.03 6.12
CA ARG A 135 18.46 -3.70 7.41
C ARG A 135 19.42 -2.96 8.35
N SER A 136 20.25 -2.07 7.80
CA SER A 136 21.16 -1.22 8.56
C SER A 136 20.50 0.04 9.16
N GLY A 137 19.31 0.43 8.69
CA GLY A 137 18.58 1.63 9.14
C GLY A 137 18.70 2.82 8.20
#